data_AF-A0AAX3BF21-F1
#
_entry.id   AF-A0AAX3BF21-F1
#
_cell.length_a   1.000
_cell.length_b   1.000
_cell.length_c   1.000
_cell.angle_alpha   90.00
_cell.angle_beta   90.00
_cell.angle_gamma   90.00
#
_symmetry.space_group_name_H-M   'P 1'
#
loop_
_entity.id
_entity.type
_entity.pdbx_description
1 polymer ?
#
loop_
_entity_poly.entity_id
_entity_poly.type
_entity_poly.pdbx_seq_one_letter_code
_entity_poly.pdbx_strand_id
1 'polypeptide(L)'
;MGRWIKMAMIYITARAVFPASEHKTEEWLKENSGLSELYGVEPGRVSRHHLYKVSRKLYQAKEEIDRWMARRTGELFTPQDKIILYDLTNLYFEGRRGIVRRRGLVGAKRGVMMQSLWHWDW
;
A
#
# COMPACT_ATOMS: atom_id res chain seq x y z
N MET A 1 -4.95 -20.46 11.85
CA MET A 1 -4.39 -19.23 11.22
C MET A 1 -4.26 -18.11 12.25
N GLY A 2 -3.10 -17.47 12.37
CA GLY A 2 -2.88 -16.41 13.36
C GLY A 2 -3.80 -15.19 13.16
N ARG A 3 -4.20 -14.52 14.26
CA ARG A 3 -5.09 -13.34 14.24
C ARG A 3 -4.64 -12.26 13.24
N TRP A 4 -3.35 -11.95 13.21
CA TRP A 4 -2.79 -10.94 12.31
C TRP A 4 -2.85 -11.33 10.85
N ILE A 5 -2.75 -12.63 10.54
CA ILE A 5 -2.88 -13.14 9.17
C ILE A 5 -4.32 -12.92 8.69
N LYS A 6 -5.31 -13.27 9.52
CA LYS A 6 -6.73 -13.00 9.21
C LYS A 6 -7.00 -11.51 8.96
N MET A 7 -6.49 -10.64 9.83
CA MET A 7 -6.63 -9.19 9.65
C MET A 7 -5.92 -8.68 8.39
N ALA A 8 -4.76 -9.24 8.04
CA ALA A 8 -4.04 -8.90 6.82
C ALA A 8 -4.83 -9.28 5.55
N MET A 9 -5.38 -10.49 5.51
CA MET A 9 -6.22 -10.93 4.38
C MET A 9 -7.47 -10.07 4.24
N ILE A 10 -8.20 -9.83 5.34
CA ILE A 10 -9.36 -8.93 5.34
C ILE A 10 -8.96 -7.58 4.78
N TYR A 11 -7.85 -7.02 5.24
CA TYR A 11 -7.43 -5.68 4.83
C TYR A 11 -7.02 -5.62 3.35
N ILE A 12 -6.24 -6.58 2.86
CA ILE A 12 -5.82 -6.65 1.46
C ILE A 12 -7.05 -6.82 0.55
N THR A 13 -7.96 -7.75 0.90
CA THR A 13 -9.20 -7.94 0.12
C THR A 13 -10.07 -6.68 0.15
N ALA A 14 -10.23 -6.04 1.31
CA ALA A 14 -10.98 -4.79 1.40
C ALA A 14 -10.38 -3.69 0.52
N ARG A 15 -9.05 -3.53 0.51
CA ARG A 15 -8.36 -2.54 -0.34
C ARG A 15 -8.48 -2.85 -1.84
N ALA A 16 -8.59 -4.12 -2.21
CA ALA A 16 -8.80 -4.54 -3.60
C ALA A 16 -10.24 -4.31 -4.07
N VAL A 17 -11.23 -4.51 -3.20
CA VAL A 17 -12.66 -4.42 -3.54
C VAL A 17 -13.22 -3.00 -3.37
N PHE A 18 -12.87 -2.33 -2.27
CA PHE A 18 -13.36 -1.01 -1.91
C PHE A 18 -12.23 -0.15 -1.33
N PRO A 19 -11.41 0.49 -2.19
CA PRO A 19 -10.24 1.24 -1.75
C PRO A 19 -10.66 2.52 -1.01
N ALA A 20 -10.56 2.49 0.33
CA ALA A 20 -10.90 3.62 1.19
C ALA A 20 -9.93 3.76 2.37
N SER A 21 -10.02 4.85 3.14
CA SER A 21 -9.22 5.03 4.36
C SER A 21 -9.47 3.89 5.36
N GLU A 22 -8.57 3.63 6.31
CA GLU A 22 -8.77 2.60 7.33
C GLU A 22 -10.04 2.86 8.16
N HIS A 23 -10.38 4.13 8.39
CA HIS A 23 -11.61 4.50 9.07
C HIS A 23 -12.85 4.12 8.25
N LYS A 24 -12.88 4.46 6.96
CA LYS A 24 -14.00 4.11 6.09
C LYS A 24 -14.06 2.61 5.80
N THR A 25 -12.91 1.94 5.77
CA THR A 25 -12.81 0.49 5.65
C THR A 25 -13.40 -0.19 6.88
N GLU A 26 -13.13 0.30 8.09
CA GLU A 26 -13.75 -0.21 9.32
C GLU A 26 -15.28 -0.07 9.29
N GLU A 27 -15.79 1.10 8.89
CA GLU A 27 -17.23 1.34 8.74
C GLU A 27 -17.85 0.38 7.72
N TRP A 28 -17.24 0.29 6.53
CA TRP A 28 -17.68 -0.60 5.46
C TRP A 28 -17.66 -2.08 5.87
N LEU A 29 -16.63 -2.51 6.62
CA LEU A 29 -16.53 -3.88 7.15
C LEU A 29 -17.63 -4.22 8.16
N LYS A 30 -18.21 -3.22 8.83
CA LYS A 30 -19.30 -3.40 9.80
C LYS A 30 -20.67 -3.34 9.13
N GLU A 31 -20.85 -2.43 8.19
CA GLU A 31 -22.18 -2.05 7.70
C GLU A 31 -22.52 -2.66 6.33
N ASN A 32 -21.53 -2.99 5.51
CA ASN A 32 -21.77 -3.35 4.11
C ASN A 32 -20.73 -4.35 3.56
N SER A 33 -20.33 -5.32 4.38
CA SER A 33 -19.35 -6.34 3.97
C SER A 33 -19.51 -7.66 4.72
N GLY A 34 -19.44 -8.77 3.98
CA GLY A 34 -19.32 -10.13 4.54
C GLY A 34 -17.88 -10.60 4.77
N LEU A 35 -16.87 -9.72 4.57
CA LEU A 35 -15.46 -10.14 4.64
C LEU A 35 -15.03 -10.66 6.01
N SER A 36 -15.58 -10.09 7.10
CA SER A 36 -15.26 -10.56 8.45
C SER A 36 -15.69 -12.03 8.63
N GLU A 37 -16.91 -12.35 8.21
CA GLU A 37 -17.45 -13.71 8.25
C GLU A 37 -16.68 -14.67 7.33
N LEU A 38 -16.38 -14.24 6.09
CA LEU A 38 -15.61 -15.03 5.12
C LEU A 38 -14.27 -15.55 5.69
N TYR A 39 -13.62 -14.74 6.51
CA TYR A 39 -12.34 -15.09 7.12
C TYR A 39 -12.45 -15.59 8.58
N GLY A 40 -13.67 -15.87 9.04
CA GLY A 40 -13.98 -16.39 10.37
C GLY A 40 -13.52 -15.44 11.47
N VAL A 41 -13.88 -14.16 11.33
CA VAL A 41 -13.70 -13.09 12.31
C VAL A 41 -15.07 -12.53 12.65
N GLU A 42 -15.39 -12.44 13.94
CA GLU A 42 -16.65 -11.83 14.39
C GLU A 42 -16.79 -10.40 13.85
N PRO A 43 -17.96 -10.02 13.31
CA PRO A 43 -18.24 -8.64 12.90
C PRO A 43 -17.92 -7.63 13.99
N GLY A 44 -17.37 -6.47 13.61
CA GLY A 44 -16.97 -5.41 14.54
C GLY A 44 -15.64 -5.63 15.28
N ARG A 45 -15.00 -6.82 15.19
CA ARG A 45 -13.66 -7.02 15.76
C ARG A 45 -12.51 -6.40 14.97
N VAL A 46 -12.75 -6.11 13.70
CA VAL A 46 -11.78 -5.37 12.87
C VAL A 46 -12.02 -3.88 13.08
N SER A 47 -10.96 -3.18 13.48
CA SER A 47 -11.00 -1.72 13.69
C SER A 47 -9.87 -1.04 12.94
N ARG A 48 -9.99 0.25 12.66
CA ARG A 48 -8.94 1.03 11.99
C ARG A 48 -7.56 0.90 12.65
N HIS A 49 -7.52 0.76 13.98
CA HIS A 49 -6.27 0.55 14.72
C HIS A 49 -5.62 -0.81 14.41
N HIS A 50 -6.44 -1.85 14.19
CA HIS A 50 -5.95 -3.13 13.69
C HIS A 50 -5.42 -2.98 12.27
N LEU A 51 -6.15 -2.27 11.41
CA LEU A 51 -5.75 -2.04 10.02
C LEU A 51 -4.41 -1.28 9.94
N TYR A 52 -4.22 -0.22 10.73
CA TYR A 52 -2.93 0.48 10.82
C TYR A 52 -1.78 -0.42 11.28
N LYS A 53 -2.03 -1.29 12.27
CA LYS A 53 -1.02 -2.26 12.72
C LYS A 53 -0.68 -3.28 11.64
N VAL A 54 -1.68 -3.74 10.89
CA VAL A 54 -1.49 -4.61 9.72
C VAL A 54 -0.68 -3.90 8.65
N SER A 55 -1.01 -2.65 8.28
CA SER A 55 -0.25 -1.86 7.31
C SER A 55 1.23 -1.81 7.68
N ARG A 56 1.52 -1.54 8.97
CA ARG A 56 2.90 -1.49 9.46
C ARG A 56 3.61 -2.85 9.38
N LYS A 57 2.91 -3.95 9.68
CA LYS A 57 3.44 -5.32 9.57
C LYS A 57 3.71 -5.72 8.12
N LEU A 58 2.79 -5.40 7.21
CA LEU A 58 2.97 -5.65 5.78
C LEU A 58 4.16 -4.84 5.24
N TYR A 59 4.29 -3.59 5.66
CA TYR A 59 5.41 -2.74 5.27
C TYR A 59 6.76 -3.28 5.76
N GLN A 60 6.82 -3.83 6.98
CA GLN A 60 8.03 -4.49 7.50
C GLN A 60 8.47 -5.69 6.66
N ALA A 61 7.52 -6.40 6.02
CA ALA A 61 7.78 -7.55 5.16
C ALA A 61 7.80 -7.19 3.66
N LYS A 62 7.84 -5.89 3.32
CA LYS A 62 7.67 -5.40 1.93
C LYS A 62 8.61 -6.10 0.94
N GLU A 63 9.90 -6.19 1.26
CA GLU A 63 10.91 -6.78 0.36
C GLU A 63 10.66 -8.27 0.08
N GLU A 64 10.16 -9.01 1.07
CA GLU A 64 9.81 -10.42 0.90
C GLU A 64 8.53 -10.57 0.07
N ILE A 65 7.52 -9.74 0.35
CA ILE A 65 6.26 -9.71 -0.37
C ILE A 65 6.52 -9.38 -1.85
N ASP A 66 7.28 -8.32 -2.14
CA ASP A 66 7.56 -7.89 -3.52
C ASP A 66 8.31 -8.97 -4.31
N ARG A 67 9.34 -9.60 -3.71
CA ARG A 67 10.07 -10.70 -4.34
C ARG A 67 9.16 -11.89 -4.62
N TRP A 68 8.30 -12.25 -3.66
CA TRP A 68 7.35 -13.34 -3.84
C TRP A 68 6.32 -13.03 -4.92
N MET A 69 5.77 -11.80 -4.94
CA MET A 69 4.82 -11.37 -5.96
C MET A 69 5.46 -11.38 -7.35
N ALA A 70 6.68 -10.83 -7.51
CA ALA A 70 7.39 -10.82 -8.79
C ALA A 70 7.62 -12.23 -9.34
N ARG A 71 8.02 -13.17 -8.48
CA ARG A 71 8.17 -14.58 -8.89
C ARG A 71 6.83 -15.18 -9.29
N ARG A 72 5.78 -14.99 -8.49
CA ARG A 72 4.46 -15.56 -8.77
C ARG A 72 3.83 -15.00 -10.03
N THR A 73 3.97 -13.71 -10.31
CA THR A 73 3.47 -13.13 -11.55
C THR A 73 4.24 -13.64 -12.77
N GLY A 74 5.56 -13.84 -12.64
CA GLY A 74 6.39 -14.49 -13.66
C GLY A 74 5.92 -15.92 -13.98
N GLU A 75 5.63 -16.71 -12.95
CA GLU A 75 5.13 -18.09 -13.09
C GLU A 75 3.70 -18.15 -13.68
N LEU A 76 2.79 -17.29 -13.21
CA LEU A 76 1.35 -17.38 -13.54
C LEU A 76 1.00 -16.79 -14.91
N PHE A 77 1.72 -15.75 -15.36
CA PHE A 77 1.33 -14.99 -16.54
C PHE A 77 2.34 -15.07 -17.68
N THR A 78 3.44 -15.82 -17.50
CA THR A 78 4.58 -15.96 -18.44
C THR A 78 4.80 -14.66 -19.23
N PRO A 79 5.18 -13.56 -18.54
CA PRO A 79 5.21 -12.25 -19.16
C PRO A 79 6.11 -12.29 -20.39
N GLN A 80 5.60 -11.86 -21.55
CA GLN A 80 6.49 -11.50 -22.65
C GLN A 80 7.35 -10.34 -22.18
N ASP A 81 8.66 -10.35 -22.50
CA ASP A 81 9.59 -9.26 -22.16
C ASP A 81 9.08 -7.93 -22.73
N LYS A 82 8.33 -7.21 -21.90
CA LYS A 82 7.75 -5.90 -22.20
C LYS A 82 8.41 -4.90 -21.27
N ILE A 83 9.11 -3.93 -21.85
CA ILE A 83 9.56 -2.76 -21.11
C ILE A 83 8.32 -1.96 -20.73
N ILE A 84 7.95 -1.97 -19.44
CA ILE A 84 6.86 -1.14 -18.94
C ILE A 84 7.46 0.09 -18.26
N LEU A 85 7.41 1.22 -18.96
CA LEU A 85 7.75 2.52 -18.40
C LEU A 85 6.57 3.01 -17.56
N TYR A 86 6.63 2.81 -16.25
CA TYR A 86 5.69 3.42 -15.31
C TYR A 86 6.29 4.73 -14.80
N ASP A 87 5.61 5.84 -15.05
CA ASP A 87 5.93 7.12 -14.43
C ASP A 87 5.61 7.05 -12.93
N LEU A 88 6.63 7.25 -12.08
CA LEU A 88 6.46 7.34 -10.64
C LEU A 88 5.81 8.70 -10.35
N THR A 89 4.47 8.73 -10.40
CA THR A 89 3.71 9.94 -10.08
C THR A 89 3.95 10.27 -8.61
N ASN A 90 4.73 11.33 -8.36
CA ASN A 90 4.95 11.87 -7.03
C ASN A 90 3.59 12.16 -6.38
N LEU A 91 3.30 11.48 -5.26
CA LEU A 91 2.07 11.70 -4.52
C LEU A 91 2.18 13.04 -3.76
N TYR A 92 1.66 14.10 -4.37
CA TYR A 92 1.59 15.42 -3.76
C TYR A 92 0.29 15.55 -2.94
N PHE A 93 0.40 15.90 -1.67
CA PHE A 93 -0.75 16.04 -0.77
C PHE A 93 -0.90 17.51 -0.37
N GLU A 94 -1.95 18.18 -0.86
CA GLU A 94 -2.34 19.50 -0.36
C GLU A 94 -3.36 19.34 0.77
N GLY A 95 -2.92 19.59 2.01
CA GLY A 95 -3.85 19.79 3.12
C GLY A 95 -4.69 21.04 2.89
N ARG A 96 -6.01 20.96 3.04
CA ARG A 96 -6.87 22.16 2.99
C ARG A 96 -6.51 23.12 4.14
N ARG A 97 -6.43 24.40 3.77
CA ARG A 97 -5.89 25.56 4.49
C ARG A 97 -6.32 25.69 5.97
N GLY A 98 -5.32 25.90 6.83
CA GLY A 98 -5.49 26.31 8.23
C GLY A 98 -4.13 26.56 8.93
N ILE A 99 -3.46 27.65 8.54
CA ILE A 99 -2.41 28.42 9.25
C ILE A 99 -1.24 27.64 9.95
N VAL A 100 -0.04 27.83 9.36
CA VAL A 100 1.36 27.54 9.80
C VAL A 100 2.03 26.26 9.27
N ARG A 101 3.23 26.49 8.68
CA ARG A 101 4.06 25.63 7.81
C ARG A 101 4.86 24.56 8.57
N ARG A 102 4.87 23.33 8.03
CA ARG A 102 6.11 22.62 7.64
C ARG A 102 5.86 21.87 6.33
N ARG A 103 6.56 22.29 5.27
CA ARG A 103 6.47 21.71 3.92
C ARG A 103 7.35 20.47 3.88
N GLY A 104 6.78 19.30 3.63
CA GLY A 104 7.53 18.04 3.54
C GLY A 104 7.32 17.41 2.17
N LEU A 105 8.29 17.58 1.27
CA LEU A 105 8.52 16.61 0.20
C LEU A 105 9.19 15.40 0.86
N VAL A 106 8.59 14.21 0.78
CA VAL A 106 9.30 12.98 1.13
C VAL A 106 10.09 12.56 -0.12
N GLY A 107 11.25 13.17 -0.31
CA GLY A 107 12.21 12.75 -1.32
C GLY A 107 12.86 11.43 -0.91
N ALA A 108 12.70 10.38 -1.71
CA ALA A 108 13.55 9.20 -1.63
C ALA A 108 14.93 9.55 -2.21
N LYS A 109 15.97 9.38 -1.40
CA LYS A 109 17.37 9.67 -1.74
C LYS A 109 17.92 8.65 -2.77
N ARG A 110 18.55 9.21 -3.80
CA ARG A 110 19.54 8.73 -4.79
C ARG A 110 20.22 7.35 -4.64
N GLY A 111 20.43 6.72 -5.81
CA GLY A 111 21.52 5.77 -6.17
C GLY A 111 21.05 4.83 -7.29
N VAL A 112 21.66 4.68 -8.49
CA VAL A 112 23.06 4.83 -8.92
C VAL A 112 23.16 5.24 -10.40
N MET A 113 24.18 6.07 -10.68
CA MET A 113 24.84 6.51 -11.92
C MET A 113 24.52 5.87 -13.28
N MET A 114 24.36 6.74 -14.30
CA MET A 114 25.22 6.67 -15.49
C MET A 114 25.61 8.09 -15.92
N GLN A 115 26.90 8.26 -16.20
CA GLN A 115 27.59 9.52 -16.53
C GLN A 115 27.16 10.06 -17.89
N SER A 116 26.96 11.38 -18.00
CA SER A 116 27.79 12.29 -18.83
C SER A 116 27.02 13.56 -19.22
N LEU A 117 27.55 14.69 -18.75
CA LEU A 117 27.61 15.98 -19.44
C LEU A 117 26.30 16.72 -19.78
N TRP A 118 26.09 17.85 -19.10
CA TRP A 118 26.16 19.24 -19.62
C TRP A 118 25.20 20.13 -18.82
N HIS A 119 25.78 21.20 -18.24
CA HIS A 119 25.22 22.50 -17.83
C HIS A 119 23.73 22.53 -17.39
N TRP A 120 23.37 23.07 -16.23
CA TRP A 120 23.35 24.52 -16.02
C TRP A 120 23.32 24.87 -14.53
N ASP A 121 23.92 26.03 -14.23
CA ASP A 121 23.93 26.75 -12.96
C ASP A 121 22.53 27.20 -12.49
N TRP A 122 22.46 27.40 -11.16
CA TRP A 122 21.41 27.97 -10.29
C TRP A 122 20.33 27.03 -9.76
#